data_AF-A0A1M6YAA1-F1
#
_entry.id   AF-A0A1M6YAA1-F1
#
_cell.length_a   1.000
_cell.length_b   1.000
_cell.length_c   1.000
_cell.angle_alpha   90.00
_cell.angle_beta   90.00
_cell.angle_gamma   90.00
#
_symmetry.space_group_name_H-M   'P 1'
#
loop_
_entity.id
_entity.type
_entity.pdbx_description
1 polymer ?
#
loop_
_entity_poly.entity_id
_entity_poly.type
_entity_poly.pdbx_seq_one_letter_code
_entity_poly.pdbx_strand_id
1 'polypeptide(L)'
;MRPNKIFASEVFNKIQENRPFDLLDLRSVAEFMNGFIPFSMNLPESEPDFLVNLRKIWPNPRNVVVITLNSTIPDQVQSAIQIVGGNLIGYLNYNEWTEGGYPILTLEGIEIDELSKDSTVLIDVRTESEWKSKQIPKSLNVPLLDLENISRNLDHGQNYVVYCAGIYRGLNGAAKLRSEGYNVRYFANGLNTWYEHVVQE
;
A
#
# COMPACT_ATOMS: atom_id res chain seq x y z
N MET A 1 -1.97 -21.02 -18.14
CA MET A 1 -0.69 -20.60 -18.74
C MET A 1 0.23 -20.23 -17.59
N ARG A 2 1.51 -20.64 -17.57
CA ARG A 2 2.40 -20.23 -16.47
C ARG A 2 2.65 -18.72 -16.56
N PRO A 3 2.56 -17.95 -15.47
CA PRO A 3 2.85 -16.52 -15.49
C PRO A 3 4.26 -16.26 -16.01
N ASN A 4 4.43 -15.26 -16.88
CA ASN A 4 5.74 -14.91 -17.42
C ASN A 4 6.61 -14.26 -16.33
N LYS A 5 7.91 -14.58 -16.30
CA LYS A 5 8.86 -13.86 -15.46
C LYS A 5 9.18 -12.52 -16.10
N ILE A 6 9.15 -11.44 -15.32
CA ILE A 6 9.51 -10.08 -15.72
C ILE A 6 10.80 -9.71 -14.98
N PHE A 7 11.77 -9.20 -15.72
CA PHE A 7 13.09 -8.86 -15.18
C PHE A 7 13.05 -7.56 -14.38
N ALA A 8 13.88 -7.46 -13.34
CA ALA A 8 13.97 -6.29 -12.48
C ALA A 8 14.33 -5.01 -13.28
N SER A 9 15.22 -5.13 -14.26
CA SER A 9 15.61 -4.02 -15.16
C SER A 9 14.45 -3.48 -15.98
N GLU A 10 13.57 -4.35 -16.48
CA GLU A 10 12.39 -3.95 -17.24
C GLU A 10 11.42 -3.17 -16.35
N VAL A 11 11.17 -3.68 -15.15
CA VAL A 11 10.31 -3.02 -14.17
C VAL A 11 10.89 -1.67 -13.77
N PHE A 12 12.19 -1.61 -13.46
CA PHE A 12 12.87 -0.37 -13.06
C PHE A 12 12.75 0.73 -14.12
N ASN A 13 13.01 0.41 -15.39
CA ASN A 13 12.91 1.38 -16.48
C ASN A 13 11.47 1.90 -16.64
N LYS A 14 10.47 1.01 -16.63
CA LYS A 14 9.06 1.36 -16.87
C LYS A 14 8.40 2.09 -15.69
N ILE A 15 8.91 1.89 -14.47
CA ILE A 15 8.43 2.65 -13.29
C ILE A 15 8.73 4.14 -13.43
N GLN A 16 9.87 4.51 -14.04
CA GLN A 16 10.31 5.90 -14.20
C GLN A 16 9.61 6.62 -15.38
N GLU A 17 8.97 5.87 -16.27
CA GLU A 17 8.31 6.40 -17.46
C GLU A 17 6.82 6.69 -17.17
N ASN A 18 5.91 5.83 -17.64
CA ASN A 18 4.46 6.04 -17.56
C ASN A 18 3.76 5.04 -16.61
N ARG A 19 4.52 4.16 -15.92
CA ARG A 19 3.99 3.08 -15.07
C ARG A 19 2.82 2.35 -15.78
N PRO A 20 3.12 1.56 -16.84
CA PRO A 20 2.09 0.92 -17.66
C PRO A 20 1.43 -0.28 -16.97
N PHE A 21 1.91 -0.60 -15.78
CA PHE A 21 1.42 -1.63 -14.89
C PHE A 21 1.43 -1.13 -13.46
N ASP A 22 0.66 -1.82 -12.66
CA ASP A 22 0.65 -1.73 -11.22
C ASP A 22 1.46 -2.90 -10.63
N LEU A 23 1.93 -2.75 -9.39
CA LEU A 23 2.79 -3.71 -8.71
C LEU A 23 2.10 -4.26 -7.46
N LEU A 24 1.86 -5.57 -7.41
CA LEU A 24 1.27 -6.25 -6.25
C LEU A 24 2.33 -7.08 -5.52
N ASP A 25 2.75 -6.65 -4.35
CA ASP A 25 3.70 -7.36 -3.50
C ASP A 25 2.99 -8.35 -2.57
N LEU A 26 3.28 -9.64 -2.77
CA LEU A 26 2.68 -10.76 -2.04
C LEU A 26 3.45 -11.16 -0.78
N ARG A 27 4.58 -10.52 -0.50
CA ARG A 27 5.38 -10.79 0.70
C ARG A 27 4.60 -10.40 1.95
N SER A 28 5.07 -10.86 3.11
CA SER A 28 4.49 -10.46 4.39
C SER A 28 4.58 -8.95 4.61
N VAL A 29 3.69 -8.41 5.45
CA VAL A 29 3.73 -6.99 5.83
C VAL A 29 5.10 -6.59 6.39
N ALA A 30 5.71 -7.45 7.22
CA ALA A 30 7.01 -7.19 7.82
C ALA A 30 8.13 -7.10 6.77
N GLU A 31 8.16 -8.03 5.80
CA GLU A 31 9.11 -7.99 4.69
C GLU A 31 8.94 -6.75 3.82
N PHE A 32 7.68 -6.36 3.55
CA PHE A 32 7.36 -5.17 2.78
C PHE A 32 7.84 -3.89 3.48
N MET A 33 7.56 -3.73 4.77
CA MET A 33 7.97 -2.56 5.55
C MET A 33 9.49 -2.39 5.62
N ASN A 34 10.21 -3.50 5.75
CA ASN A 34 11.67 -3.52 5.81
C ASN A 34 12.34 -3.26 4.44
N GLY A 35 11.57 -3.23 3.37
CA GLY A 35 12.07 -2.94 2.03
C GLY A 35 11.03 -3.28 0.97
N PHE A 36 10.52 -2.27 0.26
CA PHE A 36 9.59 -2.45 -0.86
C PHE A 36 10.05 -1.69 -2.10
N ILE A 37 9.59 -2.18 -3.25
CA ILE A 37 9.83 -1.55 -4.55
C ILE A 37 8.95 -0.29 -4.65
N PRO A 38 9.49 0.89 -5.00
CA PRO A 38 8.67 2.10 -5.16
C PRO A 38 7.42 1.87 -6.02
N PHE A 39 6.30 2.44 -5.58
CA PHE A 39 4.97 2.33 -6.18
C PHE A 39 4.33 0.93 -6.12
N SER A 40 4.88 -0.02 -5.36
CA SER A 40 4.19 -1.28 -5.07
C SER A 40 3.17 -1.17 -3.95
N MET A 41 2.14 -2.01 -4.05
CA MET A 41 1.12 -2.21 -3.02
C MET A 41 1.28 -3.59 -2.40
N ASN A 42 1.15 -3.71 -1.10
CA ASN A 42 1.23 -4.97 -0.38
C ASN A 42 -0.13 -5.58 -0.11
N LEU A 43 -0.25 -6.87 -0.40
CA LEU A 43 -1.26 -7.76 0.13
C LEU A 43 -0.64 -9.16 0.24
N PRO A 44 -0.31 -9.65 1.44
CA PRO A 44 0.33 -10.94 1.61
C PRO A 44 -0.50 -12.07 0.99
N GLU A 45 0.14 -13.02 0.31
CA GLU A 45 -0.57 -14.18 -0.26
C GLU A 45 -1.24 -15.06 0.80
N SER A 46 -0.80 -14.95 2.06
CA SER A 46 -1.36 -15.65 3.23
C SER A 46 -2.61 -14.97 3.80
N GLU A 47 -3.04 -13.83 3.28
CA GLU A 47 -4.23 -13.11 3.76
C GLU A 47 -5.50 -13.95 3.54
N PRO A 48 -6.22 -14.36 4.62
CA PRO A 48 -7.37 -15.26 4.49
C PRO A 48 -8.48 -14.71 3.60
N ASP A 49 -8.74 -13.41 3.67
CA ASP A 49 -9.78 -12.73 2.90
C ASP A 49 -9.19 -11.98 1.69
N PHE A 50 -8.23 -12.60 0.99
CA PHE A 50 -7.42 -11.98 -0.07
C PHE A 50 -8.25 -11.17 -1.08
N LEU A 51 -9.27 -11.77 -1.69
CA LEU A 51 -10.11 -11.07 -2.68
C LEU A 51 -10.86 -9.87 -2.08
N VAL A 52 -11.38 -10.01 -0.85
CA VAL A 52 -12.12 -8.95 -0.17
C VAL A 52 -11.19 -7.79 0.14
N ASN A 53 -9.99 -8.07 0.64
CA ASN A 53 -9.01 -7.04 0.97
C ASN A 53 -8.36 -6.43 -0.28
N LEU A 54 -8.15 -7.22 -1.34
CA LEU A 54 -7.70 -6.71 -2.65
C LEU A 54 -8.67 -5.67 -3.21
N ARG A 55 -9.99 -5.94 -3.19
CA ARG A 55 -11.01 -4.97 -3.64
C ARG A 55 -10.96 -3.64 -2.88
N LYS A 56 -10.59 -3.66 -1.60
CA LYS A 56 -10.51 -2.45 -0.77
C LYS A 56 -9.30 -1.61 -1.11
N ILE A 57 -8.17 -2.24 -1.44
CA ILE A 57 -6.93 -1.52 -1.77
C ILE A 57 -6.84 -1.16 -3.26
N TRP A 58 -7.53 -1.91 -4.12
CA TRP A 58 -7.26 -1.89 -5.55
C TRP A 58 -8.48 -2.33 -6.38
N PRO A 59 -9.47 -1.44 -6.57
CA PRO A 59 -10.73 -1.79 -7.24
C PRO A 59 -10.68 -1.76 -8.76
N ASN A 60 -9.72 -1.05 -9.37
CA ASN A 60 -9.62 -0.91 -10.83
C ASN A 60 -8.18 -1.15 -11.36
N PRO A 61 -7.54 -2.31 -11.10
CA PRO A 61 -6.25 -2.66 -11.68
C PRO A 61 -6.25 -2.66 -13.20
N ARG A 62 -5.11 -2.29 -13.79
CA ARG A 62 -4.85 -2.44 -15.23
C ARG A 62 -4.00 -3.68 -15.49
N ASN A 63 -2.80 -3.51 -16.03
CA ASN A 63 -1.81 -4.58 -16.10
C ASN A 63 -1.16 -4.74 -14.72
N VAL A 64 -0.99 -5.97 -14.26
CA VAL A 64 -0.47 -6.29 -12.93
C VAL A 64 0.79 -7.12 -13.05
N VAL A 65 1.86 -6.65 -12.41
CA VAL A 65 3.04 -7.48 -12.11
C VAL A 65 2.99 -7.84 -10.63
N VAL A 66 3.09 -9.13 -10.34
CA VAL A 66 3.17 -9.64 -8.97
C VAL A 66 4.63 -9.65 -8.52
N ILE A 67 4.93 -9.09 -7.36
CA ILE A 67 6.22 -9.22 -6.68
C ILE A 67 6.11 -10.38 -5.69
N THR A 68 7.03 -11.33 -5.76
CA THR A 68 7.04 -12.53 -4.90
C THR A 68 8.49 -13.02 -4.68
N LEU A 69 8.70 -13.88 -3.67
CA LEU A 69 9.94 -14.63 -3.50
C LEU A 69 9.91 -15.97 -4.25
N ASN A 70 8.72 -16.42 -4.65
CA ASN A 70 8.49 -17.68 -5.32
C ASN A 70 8.63 -17.55 -6.83
N SER A 71 8.81 -18.67 -7.53
CA SER A 71 8.78 -18.72 -9.01
C SER A 71 7.38 -18.96 -9.59
N THR A 72 6.36 -18.94 -8.74
CA THR A 72 4.96 -19.25 -9.06
C THR A 72 4.04 -18.29 -8.34
N ILE A 73 2.85 -18.04 -8.92
CA ILE A 73 1.81 -17.23 -8.31
C ILE A 73 0.66 -18.17 -7.90
N PRO A 74 0.17 -18.11 -6.64
CA PRO A 74 -0.95 -18.94 -6.22
C PRO A 74 -2.23 -18.69 -7.05
N ASP A 75 -2.99 -19.75 -7.33
CA ASP A 75 -4.22 -19.67 -8.15
C ASP A 75 -5.26 -18.72 -7.55
N GLN A 76 -5.34 -18.63 -6.22
CA GLN A 76 -6.22 -17.69 -5.52
C GLN A 76 -5.89 -16.23 -5.84
N VAL A 77 -4.59 -15.90 -5.96
CA VAL A 77 -4.13 -14.55 -6.29
C VAL A 77 -4.43 -14.24 -7.76
N GLN A 78 -4.14 -15.18 -8.66
CA GLN A 78 -4.43 -15.02 -10.09
C GLN A 78 -5.92 -14.78 -10.33
N SER A 79 -6.76 -15.59 -9.70
CA SER A 79 -8.22 -15.49 -9.76
C SER A 79 -8.72 -14.18 -9.15
N ALA A 80 -8.18 -13.77 -8.00
CA ALA A 80 -8.57 -12.52 -7.36
C ALA A 80 -8.26 -11.30 -8.24
N ILE A 81 -7.05 -11.23 -8.83
CA ILE A 81 -6.66 -10.17 -9.77
C ILE A 81 -7.64 -10.09 -10.93
N GLN A 82 -7.97 -11.23 -11.53
CA GLN A 82 -8.93 -11.28 -12.65
C GLN A 82 -10.34 -10.82 -12.23
N ILE A 83 -10.82 -11.24 -11.05
CA ILE A 83 -12.14 -10.88 -10.53
C ILE A 83 -12.28 -9.38 -10.28
N VAL A 84 -11.19 -8.71 -9.86
CA VAL A 84 -11.19 -7.25 -9.68
C VAL A 84 -10.91 -6.49 -10.99
N GLY A 85 -10.87 -7.19 -12.13
CA GLY A 85 -10.72 -6.58 -13.45
C GLY A 85 -9.27 -6.38 -13.92
N GLY A 86 -8.30 -6.91 -13.17
CA GLY A 86 -6.88 -6.79 -13.50
C GLY A 86 -6.42 -7.82 -14.51
N ASN A 87 -5.40 -7.45 -15.30
CA ASN A 87 -4.72 -8.32 -16.24
C ASN A 87 -3.34 -8.71 -15.68
N LEU A 88 -3.19 -9.94 -15.20
CA LEU A 88 -1.92 -10.45 -14.71
C LEU A 88 -0.96 -10.70 -15.88
N ILE A 89 0.09 -9.86 -15.99
CA ILE A 89 1.06 -9.95 -17.10
C ILE A 89 2.34 -10.71 -16.75
N GLY A 90 2.61 -10.93 -15.45
CA GLY A 90 3.75 -11.71 -15.00
C GLY A 90 4.10 -11.51 -13.53
N TYR A 91 5.27 -12.02 -13.15
CA TYR A 91 5.84 -11.82 -11.82
C TYR A 91 7.28 -11.32 -11.88
N LEU A 92 7.67 -10.55 -10.86
CA LEU A 92 9.03 -10.16 -10.54
C LEU A 92 9.46 -10.88 -9.26
N ASN A 93 10.64 -11.50 -9.28
CA ASN A 93 11.22 -12.03 -8.04
C ASN A 93 11.88 -10.89 -7.25
N TYR A 94 11.51 -10.73 -5.98
CA TYR A 94 12.04 -9.64 -5.15
C TYR A 94 13.56 -9.74 -4.94
N ASN A 95 14.14 -10.94 -4.84
CA ASN A 95 15.59 -11.10 -4.68
C ASN A 95 16.36 -10.60 -5.90
N GLU A 96 15.81 -10.75 -7.11
CA GLU A 96 16.43 -10.20 -8.31
C GLU A 96 16.49 -8.67 -8.27
N TRP A 97 15.47 -8.02 -7.70
CA TRP A 97 15.47 -6.57 -7.52
C TRP A 97 16.57 -6.11 -6.56
N THR A 98 16.72 -6.80 -5.42
CA THR A 98 17.71 -6.42 -4.40
C THR A 98 19.14 -6.76 -4.83
N GLU A 99 19.36 -7.93 -5.45
CA GLU A 99 20.66 -8.32 -6.02
C GLU A 99 21.11 -7.38 -7.15
N GLY A 100 20.15 -6.85 -7.90
CA GLY A 100 20.40 -5.83 -8.94
C GLY A 100 20.75 -4.45 -8.40
N GLY A 101 20.65 -4.22 -7.08
CA GLY A 101 20.95 -2.93 -6.46
C GLY A 101 19.94 -1.83 -6.77
N TYR A 102 18.71 -2.20 -7.16
CA TYR A 102 17.66 -1.22 -7.44
C TYR A 102 17.11 -0.60 -6.15
N PRO A 103 16.58 0.65 -6.21
CA PRO A 103 16.11 1.35 -5.02
C PRO A 103 14.99 0.60 -4.30
N ILE A 104 15.06 0.61 -2.97
CA ILE A 104 13.98 0.17 -2.08
C ILE A 104 13.60 1.30 -1.14
N LEU A 105 12.36 1.28 -0.67
CA LEU A 105 11.85 2.18 0.35
C LEU A 105 11.48 1.38 1.59
N THR A 106 11.46 2.06 2.74
CA THR A 106 11.01 1.49 4.01
C THR A 106 9.89 2.34 4.60
N LEU A 107 9.09 1.72 5.46
CA LEU A 107 8.04 2.38 6.20
C LEU A 107 8.09 2.00 7.66
N GLU A 108 7.86 3.00 8.51
CA GLU A 108 7.71 2.83 9.94
C GLU A 108 6.22 2.88 10.30
N GLY A 109 5.77 1.87 11.03
CA GLY A 109 4.46 1.87 11.68
C GLY A 109 4.56 2.60 13.01
N ILE A 110 3.50 3.32 13.39
CA ILE A 110 3.41 3.97 14.69
C ILE A 110 2.32 3.35 15.55
N GLU A 111 2.51 3.44 16.86
CA GLU A 111 1.51 3.07 17.86
C GLU A 111 0.65 4.28 18.27
N ILE A 112 -0.42 4.01 19.03
CA ILE A 112 -1.42 5.02 19.38
C ILE A 112 -0.82 6.19 20.17
N ASP A 113 0.13 5.93 21.06
CA ASP A 113 0.78 6.93 21.92
C ASP A 113 1.60 7.95 21.12
N GLU A 114 1.95 7.63 19.87
CA GLU A 114 2.71 8.51 19.00
C GLU A 114 1.85 9.40 18.10
N LEU A 115 0.53 9.18 18.04
CA LEU A 115 -0.40 9.96 17.21
C LEU A 115 -0.55 11.41 17.68
N SER A 116 -0.31 11.69 18.97
CA SER A 116 -0.60 12.97 19.62
C SER A 116 0.46 14.07 19.43
N LYS A 117 1.38 13.92 18.46
CA LYS A 117 2.46 14.90 18.21
C LYS A 117 1.98 16.03 17.30
N ASP A 118 2.01 17.27 17.81
CA ASP A 118 1.44 18.52 17.23
C ASP A 118 1.85 18.86 15.77
N SER A 119 2.89 18.23 15.23
CA SER A 119 3.39 18.51 13.87
C SER A 119 3.00 17.44 12.83
N THR A 120 2.06 16.55 13.12
CA THR A 120 1.68 15.44 12.21
C THR A 120 0.29 15.64 11.64
N VAL A 121 0.16 15.56 10.32
CA VAL A 121 -1.14 15.55 9.64
C VAL A 121 -1.63 14.11 9.51
N LEU A 122 -2.80 13.83 10.07
CA LEU A 122 -3.44 12.53 9.96
C LEU A 122 -4.24 12.45 8.65
N ILE A 123 -4.03 11.40 7.87
CA ILE A 123 -4.75 11.14 6.63
C ILE A 123 -5.54 9.84 6.77
N ASP A 124 -6.87 9.94 6.72
CA ASP A 124 -7.78 8.80 6.65
C ASP A 124 -8.01 8.43 5.18
N VAL A 125 -7.54 7.25 4.78
CA VAL A 125 -7.65 6.76 3.40
C VAL A 125 -8.87 5.88 3.15
N ARG A 126 -9.82 5.85 4.09
CA ARG A 126 -11.12 5.21 3.89
C ARG A 126 -12.03 6.05 3.00
N THR A 127 -13.17 5.49 2.64
CA THR A 127 -14.20 6.22 1.91
C THR A 127 -14.72 7.41 2.72
N GLU A 128 -15.24 8.43 2.04
CA GLU A 128 -15.83 9.60 2.67
C GLU A 128 -16.97 9.23 3.63
N SER A 129 -17.79 8.24 3.26
CA SER A 129 -18.88 7.73 4.11
C SER A 129 -18.35 7.09 5.40
N GLU A 130 -17.29 6.28 5.33
CA GLU A 130 -16.64 5.69 6.51
C GLU A 130 -16.05 6.76 7.42
N TRP A 131 -15.46 7.81 6.86
CA TRP A 131 -14.87 8.93 7.59
C TRP A 131 -15.92 9.80 8.27
N LYS A 132 -16.99 10.18 7.55
CA LYS A 132 -18.12 10.95 8.09
C LYS A 132 -18.82 10.22 9.24
N SER A 133 -18.87 8.89 9.19
CA SER A 133 -19.46 8.09 10.26
C SER A 133 -18.63 8.12 11.54
N LYS A 134 -17.30 8.11 11.43
CA LYS A 134 -16.37 7.98 12.56
C LYS A 134 -14.95 8.29 12.10
N GLN A 135 -14.18 9.11 12.82
CA GLN A 135 -12.82 9.51 12.41
C GLN A 135 -11.98 9.99 13.60
N ILE A 136 -10.66 10.00 13.44
CA ILE A 136 -9.76 10.64 14.41
C ILE A 136 -9.89 12.15 14.22
N PRO A 137 -10.25 12.94 15.26
CA PRO A 137 -10.42 14.38 15.14
C PRO A 137 -9.26 15.08 14.42
N LYS A 138 -9.59 16.06 13.57
CA LYS A 138 -8.64 16.82 12.73
C LYS A 138 -7.94 16.02 11.62
N SER A 139 -8.32 14.77 11.37
CA SER A 139 -7.84 14.04 10.19
C SER A 139 -8.38 14.62 8.88
N LEU A 140 -7.58 14.53 7.83
CA LEU A 140 -7.99 14.78 6.45
C LEU A 140 -8.49 13.47 5.84
N ASN A 141 -9.65 13.48 5.18
CA ASN A 141 -10.06 12.33 4.37
C ASN A 141 -9.51 12.44 2.95
N VAL A 142 -8.66 11.49 2.58
CA VAL A 142 -8.14 11.36 1.22
C VAL A 142 -8.28 9.89 0.83
N PRO A 143 -9.42 9.46 0.27
CA PRO A 143 -9.65 8.05 -0.06
C PRO A 143 -8.49 7.46 -0.87
N LEU A 144 -8.08 6.22 -0.56
CA LEU A 144 -6.91 5.58 -1.16
C LEU A 144 -6.91 5.63 -2.71
N LEU A 145 -8.09 5.56 -3.31
CA LEU A 145 -8.28 5.57 -4.76
C LEU A 145 -7.96 6.93 -5.39
N ASP A 146 -8.20 8.00 -4.64
CA ASP A 146 -8.00 9.37 -5.09
C ASP A 146 -6.61 9.89 -4.68
N LEU A 147 -5.89 9.15 -3.84
CA LEU A 147 -4.64 9.56 -3.22
C LEU A 147 -3.58 10.00 -4.24
N GLU A 148 -3.47 9.37 -5.41
CA GLU A 148 -2.50 9.79 -6.45
C GLU A 148 -2.75 11.18 -7.00
N ASN A 149 -4.02 11.56 -7.10
CA ASN A 149 -4.41 12.83 -7.70
C ASN A 149 -4.39 13.93 -6.65
N ILE A 150 -4.80 13.60 -5.42
CA ILE A 150 -4.91 14.56 -4.32
C ILE A 150 -3.55 14.79 -3.65
N SER A 151 -2.66 13.79 -3.63
CA SER A 151 -1.33 13.89 -2.99
C SER A 151 -0.53 15.06 -3.54
N ARG A 152 -0.68 15.41 -4.82
CA ARG A 152 0.00 16.56 -5.45
C ARG A 152 -0.24 17.91 -4.77
N ASN A 153 -1.29 18.03 -3.96
CA ASN A 153 -1.60 19.24 -3.20
C ASN A 153 -1.10 19.18 -1.75
N LEU A 154 -0.49 18.07 -1.33
CA LEU A 154 0.12 17.91 -0.02
C LEU A 154 1.48 18.61 0.03
N ASP A 155 1.80 19.16 1.19
CA ASP A 155 3.06 19.85 1.46
C ASP A 155 4.18 18.84 1.78
N HIS A 156 5.23 18.81 0.96
CA HIS A 156 6.40 17.97 1.19
C HIS A 156 7.19 18.31 2.47
N GLY A 157 7.00 19.50 3.05
CA GLY A 157 7.60 19.92 4.32
C GLY A 157 6.89 19.35 5.56
N GLN A 158 5.72 18.74 5.39
CA GLN A 158 4.91 18.25 6.50
C GLN A 158 5.14 16.75 6.78
N ASN A 159 4.97 16.35 8.03
CA ASN A 159 4.95 14.95 8.44
C ASN A 159 3.53 14.40 8.38
N TYR A 160 3.36 13.23 7.75
CA TYR A 160 2.07 12.57 7.59
C TYR A 160 2.01 11.25 8.35
N VAL A 161 0.83 10.94 8.88
CA VAL A 161 0.47 9.58 9.32
C VAL A 161 -0.79 9.17 8.58
N VAL A 162 -0.69 8.07 7.84
CA VAL A 162 -1.81 7.51 7.10
C VAL A 162 -2.46 6.40 7.91
N TYR A 163 -3.79 6.36 7.92
CA TYR A 163 -4.52 5.31 8.62
C TYR A 163 -5.80 4.90 7.90
N CYS A 164 -6.32 3.75 8.29
CA CYS A 164 -7.60 3.20 7.87
C CYS A 164 -8.29 2.57 9.11
N ALA A 165 -9.37 1.81 8.93
CA ALA A 165 -10.00 1.01 9.98
C ALA A 165 -9.08 -0.12 10.52
N GLY A 166 -8.11 -0.55 9.70
CA GLY A 166 -7.09 -1.54 10.02
C GLY A 166 -5.85 -1.27 9.15
N ILE A 167 -5.05 -2.29 8.84
CA ILE A 167 -3.72 -2.08 8.28
C ILE A 167 -3.65 -1.76 6.77
N TYR A 168 -4.35 -2.52 5.92
CA TYR A 168 -4.00 -2.58 4.48
C TYR A 168 -4.12 -1.28 3.72
N ARG A 169 -5.25 -0.56 3.80
CA ARG A 169 -5.37 0.71 3.06
C ARG A 169 -4.39 1.76 3.61
N GLY A 170 -4.18 1.79 4.92
CA GLY A 170 -3.27 2.74 5.57
C GLY A 170 -1.81 2.52 5.17
N LEU A 171 -1.33 1.26 5.26
CA LEU A 171 0.00 0.85 4.81
C LEU A 171 0.23 1.19 3.34
N ASN A 172 -0.71 0.83 2.46
CA ASN A 172 -0.60 1.09 1.03
C ASN A 172 -0.66 2.58 0.68
N GLY A 173 -1.47 3.36 1.40
CA GLY A 173 -1.50 4.81 1.26
C GLY A 173 -0.18 5.47 1.66
N ALA A 174 0.41 5.02 2.78
CA ALA A 174 1.73 5.48 3.18
C ALA A 174 2.83 5.06 2.19
N ALA A 175 2.79 3.83 1.66
CA ALA A 175 3.76 3.36 0.66
C ALA A 175 3.71 4.20 -0.62
N LYS A 176 2.50 4.59 -1.03
CA LYS A 176 2.28 5.48 -2.18
C LYS A 176 2.90 6.86 -1.95
N LEU A 177 2.55 7.52 -0.83
CA LEU A 177 3.11 8.83 -0.47
C LEU A 177 4.63 8.76 -0.30
N ARG A 178 5.15 7.67 0.28
CA ARG A 178 6.59 7.47 0.44
C ARG A 178 7.31 7.36 -0.91
N SER A 179 6.67 6.69 -1.87
CA SER A 179 7.18 6.57 -3.26
C SER A 179 7.17 7.90 -4.01
N GLU A 180 6.32 8.84 -3.60
CA GLU A 180 6.26 10.22 -4.11
C GLU A 180 7.19 11.18 -3.34
N GLY A 181 7.92 10.69 -2.35
CA GLY A 181 8.93 11.47 -1.61
C GLY A 181 8.41 12.21 -0.38
N TYR A 182 7.19 11.92 0.09
CA TYR A 182 6.67 12.50 1.34
C TYR A 182 7.33 11.88 2.58
N ASN A 183 7.40 12.66 3.66
CA ASN A 183 7.72 12.13 4.98
C ASN A 183 6.45 11.56 5.62
N VAL A 184 6.34 10.23 5.63
CA VAL A 184 5.10 9.54 5.99
C VAL A 184 5.37 8.28 6.80
N ARG A 185 4.54 8.10 7.82
CA ARG A 185 4.40 6.87 8.60
C ARG A 185 2.95 6.37 8.47
N TYR A 186 2.65 5.20 9.03
CA TYR A 186 1.26 4.72 9.04
C TYR A 186 0.86 4.22 10.44
N PHE A 187 -0.41 4.35 10.77
CA PHE A 187 -0.95 3.84 12.03
C PHE A 187 -1.40 2.40 11.84
N ALA A 188 -0.62 1.45 12.38
CA ALA A 188 -0.76 0.03 12.04
C ALA A 188 -2.08 -0.60 12.53
N ASN A 189 -2.51 -0.20 13.72
CA ASN A 189 -3.69 -0.79 14.38
C ASN A 189 -5.01 -0.16 13.90
N GLY A 190 -4.94 0.98 13.23
CA GLY A 190 -6.08 1.64 12.60
C GLY A 190 -7.12 2.20 13.58
N LEU A 191 -8.18 2.78 13.02
CA LEU A 191 -9.21 3.52 13.75
C LEU A 191 -9.88 2.72 14.86
N ASN A 192 -10.03 1.39 14.68
CA ASN A 192 -10.70 0.55 15.65
C ASN A 192 -9.98 0.61 17.01
N THR A 193 -8.66 0.44 17.00
CA THR A 193 -7.83 0.49 18.20
C THR A 193 -7.80 1.89 18.81
N TRP A 194 -7.82 2.95 18.01
CA TRP A 194 -7.89 4.32 18.53
C TRP A 194 -9.11 4.55 19.42
N TYR A 195 -10.29 4.08 19.00
CA TYR A 195 -11.51 4.25 19.79
C TYR A 195 -11.58 3.31 21.00
N GLU A 196 -10.99 2.12 20.93
CA GLU A 196 -10.92 1.21 22.09
C GLU A 196 -10.12 1.84 23.24
N HIS A 197 -9.07 2.59 22.91
CA HIS A 197 -8.22 3.25 23.91
C HIS A 197 -8.81 4.59 24.39
N VAL A 198 -9.30 5.44 23.48
CA VAL A 198 -9.73 6.82 23.83
C VAL A 198 -11.15 6.90 24.41
N VAL A 199 -12.01 5.90 24.20
CA VAL A 199 -13.38 5.89 24.78
C VAL A 199 -13.43 5.20 26.15
N GLN A 200 -12.34 4.56 26.59
CA GLN A 200 -12.24 3.94 27.91
C GLN A 200 -11.59 4.85 28.96
N GLU A 201 -11.15 6.05 28.58
CA GLU A 201 -10.66 7.13 29.46
C GLU A 201 -11.69 8.26 29.56
#